data_AF-A0A7W1DMB5-F1
#
_entry.id   AF-A0A7W1DMB5-F1
#
_cell.length_a   1.000
_cell.length_b   1.000
_cell.length_c   1.000
_cell.angle_alpha   90.00
_cell.angle_beta   90.00
_cell.angle_gamma   90.00
#
_symmetry.space_group_name_H-M   'P 1'
#
loop_
_entity.id
_entity.type
_entity.pdbx_description
1 polymer ?
#
loop_
_entity_poly.entity_id
_entity_poly.type
_entity_poly.pdbx_seq_one_letter_code
_entity_poly.pdbx_strand_id
1 'polypeptide(L)'
;MVFGPASVTRAGQLARDLGFRRTLVVADPGIREAGHTGRLLDALTAVGIETFPFEGFGINPDSTMVAAGAAFAGPLHVDSIIGLGGGSSLDCAKGINFVLRNGGSIGDYRGYGKAATPLLPMIGIPTTAGTGSEAQSYAVIADAVTHMKMACGDPSAAVRIAILDPDLTLSAPRHVTAMAGYDAIAHAVESAVSSKRTPLSDTFAHQAWRLLSDCFERVLLYPADAEARSAMLLGAHFAGMAIEQSM
;
A
#
# COMPACT_ATOMS: atom_id res chain seq x y z
N MET A 1 2.58 4.69 -11.83
CA MET A 1 1.94 5.59 -10.84
C MET A 1 0.93 6.48 -11.56
N VAL A 2 -0.24 6.70 -10.95
CA VAL A 2 -1.22 7.72 -11.32
C VAL A 2 -1.38 8.64 -10.12
N PHE A 3 -1.21 9.95 -10.29
CA PHE A 3 -1.25 10.91 -9.18
C PHE A 3 -2.21 12.06 -9.51
N GLY A 4 -2.98 12.47 -8.52
CA GLY A 4 -3.81 13.68 -8.58
C GLY A 4 -5.16 13.51 -7.89
N PRO A 5 -5.85 14.63 -7.59
CA PRO A 5 -7.18 14.62 -6.98
C PRO A 5 -8.17 13.78 -7.78
N ALA A 6 -9.07 13.12 -7.07
CA ALA A 6 -10.06 12.19 -7.62
C ALA A 6 -9.51 11.07 -8.52
N SER A 7 -8.20 10.80 -8.51
CA SER A 7 -7.61 9.77 -9.36
C SER A 7 -8.09 8.35 -9.03
N VAL A 8 -8.64 8.11 -7.84
CA VAL A 8 -9.30 6.83 -7.48
C VAL A 8 -10.45 6.48 -8.43
N THR A 9 -11.10 7.47 -9.04
CA THR A 9 -12.19 7.25 -10.02
C THR A 9 -11.72 6.52 -11.28
N ARG A 10 -10.41 6.53 -11.56
CA ARG A 10 -9.79 5.82 -12.68
C ARG A 10 -9.52 4.35 -12.37
N ALA A 11 -9.66 3.91 -11.11
CA ALA A 11 -9.33 2.55 -10.68
C ALA A 11 -10.06 1.47 -11.51
N GLY A 12 -11.34 1.68 -11.83
CA GLY A 12 -12.11 0.77 -12.69
C GLY A 12 -11.49 0.60 -14.07
N GLN A 13 -11.24 1.70 -14.79
CA GLN A 13 -10.65 1.63 -16.13
C GLN A 13 -9.24 1.02 -16.09
N LEU A 14 -8.41 1.41 -15.12
CA LEU A 14 -7.05 0.89 -14.98
C LEU A 14 -7.04 -0.61 -14.68
N ALA A 15 -7.94 -1.09 -13.81
CA ALA A 15 -8.11 -2.51 -13.52
C ALA A 15 -8.56 -3.29 -14.77
N ARG A 16 -9.50 -2.74 -15.55
CA ARG A 16 -9.94 -3.33 -16.82
C ARG A 16 -8.81 -3.39 -17.85
N ASP A 17 -8.01 -2.34 -17.97
CA ASP A 17 -6.86 -2.30 -18.89
C ASP A 17 -5.78 -3.33 -18.51
N LEU A 18 -5.66 -3.65 -17.21
CA LEU A 18 -4.82 -4.74 -16.69
C LEU A 18 -5.47 -6.14 -16.83
N GLY A 19 -6.70 -6.22 -17.34
CA GLY A 19 -7.42 -7.46 -17.56
C GLY A 19 -8.06 -8.09 -16.32
N PHE A 20 -8.24 -7.31 -15.24
CA PHE A 20 -8.87 -7.81 -14.01
C PHE A 20 -10.33 -8.16 -14.25
N ARG A 21 -10.81 -9.27 -13.67
CA ARG A 21 -12.22 -9.68 -13.75
C ARG A 21 -12.80 -10.00 -12.38
N ARG A 22 -12.03 -10.63 -11.51
CA ARG A 22 -12.42 -11.04 -10.16
C ARG A 22 -11.39 -10.53 -9.16
N THR A 23 -11.71 -9.42 -8.51
CA THR A 23 -10.74 -8.66 -7.71
C THR A 23 -11.03 -8.78 -6.22
N LEU A 24 -10.03 -9.22 -5.45
CA LEU A 24 -10.05 -9.08 -3.99
C LEU A 24 -9.74 -7.62 -3.64
N VAL A 25 -10.62 -6.96 -2.87
CA VAL A 25 -10.41 -5.60 -2.37
C VAL A 25 -10.08 -5.68 -0.88
N VAL A 26 -8.86 -5.33 -0.51
CA VAL A 26 -8.37 -5.39 0.88
C VAL A 26 -8.33 -3.98 1.44
N ALA A 27 -9.20 -3.69 2.41
CA ALA A 27 -9.32 -2.40 3.06
C ALA A 27 -9.69 -2.59 4.53
N ASP A 28 -9.11 -1.78 5.42
CA ASP A 28 -9.43 -1.88 6.85
C ASP A 28 -10.80 -1.22 7.16
N PRO A 29 -11.43 -1.56 8.30
CA PRO A 29 -12.74 -1.02 8.66
C PRO A 29 -12.80 0.52 8.69
N GLY A 30 -11.72 1.20 9.07
CA GLY A 30 -11.67 2.67 9.11
C GLY A 30 -11.77 3.30 7.72
N ILE A 31 -11.24 2.62 6.69
CA ILE A 31 -11.35 3.05 5.29
C ILE A 31 -12.75 2.83 4.73
N ARG A 32 -13.43 1.74 5.12
CA ARG A 32 -14.86 1.55 4.81
C ARG A 32 -15.70 2.64 5.48
N GLU A 33 -15.48 2.91 6.76
CA GLU A 33 -16.19 3.94 7.52
C GLU A 33 -15.99 5.34 6.95
N ALA A 34 -14.80 5.62 6.39
CA ALA A 34 -14.53 6.85 5.64
C ALA A 34 -15.22 6.92 4.27
N GLY A 35 -15.88 5.85 3.82
CA GLY A 35 -16.62 5.77 2.55
C GLY A 35 -15.74 5.50 1.32
N HIS A 36 -14.43 5.32 1.49
CA HIS A 36 -13.50 5.14 0.37
C HIS A 36 -13.64 3.77 -0.29
N THR A 37 -13.89 2.72 0.48
CA THR A 37 -14.12 1.37 -0.04
C THR A 37 -15.31 1.36 -0.99
N GLY A 38 -16.44 1.98 -0.62
CA GLY A 38 -17.63 2.06 -1.46
C GLY A 38 -17.35 2.74 -2.80
N ARG A 39 -16.66 3.89 -2.79
CA ARG A 39 -16.27 4.61 -4.02
C ARG A 39 -15.44 3.76 -4.97
N LEU A 40 -14.52 2.95 -4.44
CA LEU A 40 -13.71 2.04 -5.23
C LEU A 40 -14.56 0.89 -5.82
N LEU A 41 -15.43 0.28 -5.01
CA LEU A 41 -16.31 -0.80 -5.45
C LEU A 41 -17.26 -0.34 -6.56
N ASP A 42 -17.81 0.87 -6.46
CA ASP A 42 -18.66 1.47 -7.49
C ASP A 42 -17.89 1.65 -8.81
N ALA A 43 -16.65 2.15 -8.74
CA ALA A 43 -15.80 2.34 -9.91
C ALA A 43 -15.45 1.01 -10.60
N LEU A 44 -15.21 -0.07 -9.85
CA LEU A 44 -14.94 -1.41 -10.37
C LEU A 44 -16.22 -2.06 -10.94
N THR A 45 -17.34 -1.93 -10.25
CA THR A 45 -18.63 -2.50 -10.70
C THR A 45 -19.10 -1.84 -11.99
N ALA A 46 -18.93 -0.51 -12.13
CA ALA A 46 -19.28 0.24 -13.33
C ALA A 46 -18.54 -0.25 -14.59
N VAL A 47 -17.42 -0.97 -14.43
CA VAL A 47 -16.63 -1.52 -15.52
C VAL A 47 -16.80 -3.03 -15.71
N GLY A 48 -17.68 -3.67 -14.93
CA GLY A 48 -17.99 -5.09 -14.99
C GLY A 48 -17.02 -6.00 -14.25
N ILE A 49 -16.24 -5.47 -13.30
CA ILE A 49 -15.34 -6.27 -12.46
C ILE A 49 -16.12 -6.77 -11.24
N GLU A 50 -16.06 -8.07 -11.00
CA GLU A 50 -16.61 -8.71 -9.80
C GLU A 50 -15.66 -8.48 -8.62
N THR A 51 -16.17 -7.94 -7.51
CA THR A 51 -15.36 -7.51 -6.37
C THR A 51 -15.67 -8.28 -5.10
N PHE A 52 -14.62 -8.63 -4.36
CA PHE A 52 -14.71 -9.35 -3.09
C PHE A 52 -14.02 -8.55 -1.99
N PRO A 53 -14.74 -7.76 -1.18
CA PRO A 53 -14.13 -6.99 -0.10
C PRO A 53 -13.70 -7.89 1.06
N PHE A 54 -12.50 -7.67 1.58
CA PHE A 54 -11.97 -8.30 2.79
C PHE A 54 -11.49 -7.22 3.78
N GLU A 55 -12.03 -7.29 5.00
CA GLU A 55 -11.81 -6.29 6.06
C GLU A 55 -11.45 -6.94 7.41
N GLY A 56 -11.18 -8.26 7.41
CA GLY A 56 -10.97 -9.07 8.61
C GLY A 56 -9.57 -8.92 9.23
N PHE A 57 -9.04 -7.70 9.31
CA PHE A 57 -7.71 -7.40 9.84
C PHE A 57 -7.67 -6.07 10.59
N GLY A 58 -6.65 -5.90 11.43
CA GLY A 58 -6.42 -4.69 12.23
C GLY A 58 -5.14 -3.94 11.83
N ILE A 59 -4.78 -2.95 12.66
CA ILE A 59 -3.50 -2.23 12.54
C ILE A 59 -2.36 -3.22 12.82
N ASN A 60 -1.26 -3.12 12.07
CA ASN A 60 -0.13 -4.06 12.13
C ASN A 60 -0.57 -5.51 11.83
N PRO A 61 -0.89 -5.83 10.58
CA PRO A 61 -1.39 -7.14 10.21
C PRO A 61 -0.41 -8.25 10.63
N ASP A 62 -0.96 -9.34 11.16
CA ASP A 62 -0.19 -10.50 11.56
C ASP A 62 -0.45 -11.73 10.67
N SER A 63 0.29 -12.81 10.94
CA SER A 63 0.20 -14.06 10.19
C SER A 63 -1.18 -14.71 10.24
N THR A 64 -1.98 -14.49 11.30
CA THR A 64 -3.35 -15.01 11.41
C THR A 64 -4.33 -14.23 10.54
N MET A 65 -4.19 -12.89 10.50
CA MET A 65 -5.01 -12.02 9.64
C MET A 65 -4.76 -12.32 8.17
N VAL A 66 -3.49 -12.52 7.79
CA VAL A 66 -3.13 -12.93 6.41
C VAL A 66 -3.71 -14.30 6.06
N ALA A 67 -3.61 -15.28 6.96
CA ALA A 67 -4.19 -16.61 6.75
C ALA A 67 -5.72 -16.55 6.58
N ALA A 68 -6.40 -15.72 7.38
CA ALA A 68 -7.85 -15.52 7.27
C ALA A 68 -8.24 -14.91 5.91
N GLY A 69 -7.50 -13.90 5.43
CA GLY A 69 -7.73 -13.30 4.12
C GLY A 69 -7.47 -14.26 2.96
N ALA A 70 -6.42 -15.07 3.04
CA ALA A 70 -6.14 -16.11 2.05
C ALA A 70 -7.22 -17.20 2.02
N ALA A 71 -7.68 -17.65 3.20
CA ALA A 71 -8.77 -18.60 3.31
C ALA A 71 -10.10 -18.05 2.75
N PHE A 72 -10.39 -16.78 3.00
CA PHE A 72 -11.53 -16.08 2.41
C PHE A 72 -11.44 -16.01 0.89
N ALA A 73 -10.28 -15.66 0.34
CA ALA A 73 -10.07 -15.48 -1.10
C ALA A 73 -9.98 -16.80 -1.89
N GLY A 74 -9.55 -17.90 -1.26
CA GLY A 74 -9.31 -19.21 -1.88
C GLY A 74 -10.43 -19.73 -2.78
N PRO A 75 -11.69 -19.85 -2.31
CA PRO A 75 -12.80 -20.36 -3.13
C PRO A 75 -13.32 -19.32 -4.14
N LEU A 76 -12.88 -18.07 -4.08
CA LEU A 76 -13.42 -16.98 -4.90
C LEU A 76 -12.76 -16.89 -6.28
N HIS A 77 -11.72 -17.67 -6.56
CA HIS A 77 -11.02 -17.66 -7.86
C HIS A 77 -10.66 -16.24 -8.33
N VAL A 78 -10.16 -15.40 -7.42
CA VAL A 78 -9.72 -14.04 -7.75
C VAL A 78 -8.50 -14.07 -8.66
N ASP A 79 -8.44 -13.15 -9.61
CA ASP A 79 -7.35 -12.99 -10.59
C ASP A 79 -6.47 -11.78 -10.30
N SER A 80 -6.86 -10.96 -9.33
CA SER A 80 -6.26 -9.66 -9.04
C SER A 80 -6.56 -9.21 -7.60
N ILE A 81 -5.74 -8.29 -7.11
CA ILE A 81 -5.90 -7.70 -5.77
C ILE A 81 -5.84 -6.17 -5.86
N ILE A 82 -6.66 -5.48 -5.07
CA ILE A 82 -6.51 -4.04 -4.84
C ILE A 82 -6.38 -3.81 -3.34
N GLY A 83 -5.25 -3.25 -2.92
CA GLY A 83 -5.07 -2.77 -1.55
C GLY A 83 -5.45 -1.30 -1.46
N LEU A 84 -6.38 -0.96 -0.56
CA LEU A 84 -6.85 0.39 -0.30
C LEU A 84 -6.71 0.71 1.19
N GLY A 85 -5.84 1.66 1.54
CA GLY A 85 -5.65 2.05 2.93
C GLY A 85 -4.23 2.54 3.23
N GLY A 86 -3.84 2.52 4.50
CA GLY A 86 -2.45 2.74 4.89
C GLY A 86 -1.57 1.50 4.66
N GLY A 87 -0.34 1.54 5.17
CA GLY A 87 0.60 0.42 5.03
C GLY A 87 0.08 -0.91 5.56
N SER A 88 -0.75 -0.92 6.61
CA SER A 88 -1.39 -2.15 7.11
C SER A 88 -2.26 -2.83 6.05
N SER A 89 -3.08 -2.08 5.32
CA SER A 89 -3.95 -2.63 4.26
C SER A 89 -3.15 -3.11 3.07
N LEU A 90 -2.12 -2.35 2.66
CA LEU A 90 -1.25 -2.71 1.54
C LEU A 90 -0.39 -3.95 1.86
N ASP A 91 0.18 -4.03 3.05
CA ASP A 91 0.99 -5.18 3.48
C ASP A 91 0.11 -6.41 3.69
N CYS A 92 -1.09 -6.25 4.27
CA CYS A 92 -2.05 -7.34 4.39
C CYS A 92 -2.45 -7.88 3.01
N ALA A 93 -2.74 -7.00 2.04
CA ALA A 93 -3.06 -7.39 0.67
C ALA A 93 -1.94 -8.20 0.00
N LYS A 94 -0.68 -7.74 0.14
CA LYS A 94 0.49 -8.47 -0.37
C LYS A 94 0.68 -9.80 0.36
N GLY A 95 0.54 -9.83 1.68
CA GLY A 95 0.64 -11.04 2.48
C GLY A 95 -0.41 -12.09 2.09
N ILE A 96 -1.67 -11.67 1.90
CA ILE A 96 -2.72 -12.53 1.38
C ILE A 96 -2.33 -13.06 0.00
N ASN A 97 -1.78 -12.22 -0.88
CA ASN A 97 -1.33 -12.63 -2.21
C ASN A 97 -0.28 -13.74 -2.15
N PHE A 98 0.73 -13.61 -1.27
CA PHE A 98 1.76 -14.63 -1.06
C PHE A 98 1.13 -15.99 -0.73
N VAL A 99 0.29 -16.03 0.31
CA VAL A 99 -0.31 -17.28 0.81
C VAL A 99 -1.36 -17.82 -0.16
N LEU A 100 -2.18 -16.96 -0.76
CA LEU A 100 -3.19 -17.35 -1.74
C LEU A 100 -2.56 -18.02 -2.97
N ARG A 101 -1.43 -17.51 -3.43
CA ARG A 101 -0.80 -17.97 -4.67
C ARG A 101 0.16 -19.14 -4.47
N ASN A 102 0.85 -19.19 -3.33
CA ASN A 102 1.93 -20.14 -3.08
C ASN A 102 1.65 -21.11 -1.92
N GLY A 103 0.53 -20.97 -1.21
CA GLY A 103 0.16 -21.82 -0.08
C GLY A 103 0.93 -21.48 1.20
N GLY A 104 1.04 -22.47 2.10
CA GLY A 104 1.83 -22.36 3.33
C GLY A 104 1.37 -21.25 4.27
N SER A 105 2.34 -20.65 4.97
CA SER A 105 2.18 -19.53 5.88
C SER A 105 3.03 -18.35 5.41
N ILE A 106 2.65 -17.13 5.81
CA ILE A 106 3.41 -15.93 5.41
C ILE A 106 4.88 -15.98 5.90
N GLY A 107 5.15 -16.69 7.00
CA GLY A 107 6.50 -16.87 7.54
C GLY A 107 7.44 -17.66 6.61
N ASP A 108 6.89 -18.53 5.76
CA ASP A 108 7.66 -19.28 4.76
C ASP A 108 8.33 -18.33 3.75
N TYR A 109 7.73 -17.16 3.52
CA TYR A 109 8.19 -16.15 2.58
C TYR A 109 9.08 -15.07 3.22
N ARG A 110 9.44 -15.18 4.51
CA ARG A 110 10.36 -14.23 5.17
C ARG A 110 11.71 -14.19 4.46
N GLY A 111 12.11 -13.05 3.92
CA GLY A 111 13.26 -12.89 3.05
C GLY A 111 12.84 -12.35 1.68
N TYR A 112 13.65 -12.58 0.64
CA TYR A 112 13.36 -12.11 -0.72
C TYR A 112 13.35 -13.28 -1.72
N GLY A 113 12.42 -13.27 -2.66
CA GLY A 113 12.38 -14.22 -3.79
C GLY A 113 12.06 -15.66 -3.37
N LYS A 114 11.24 -15.83 -2.33
CA LYS A 114 10.85 -17.15 -1.81
C LYS A 114 9.56 -17.71 -2.41
N ALA A 115 8.83 -16.91 -3.20
CA ALA A 115 7.64 -17.40 -3.88
C ALA A 115 8.04 -18.34 -5.03
N ALA A 116 7.36 -19.49 -5.15
CA ALA A 116 7.62 -20.45 -6.23
C ALA A 116 6.90 -20.04 -7.54
N THR A 117 5.80 -19.30 -7.41
CA THR A 117 4.98 -18.81 -8.52
C THR A 117 4.73 -17.32 -8.38
N PRO A 118 4.68 -16.57 -9.50
CA PRO A 118 4.39 -15.14 -9.47
C PRO A 118 3.05 -14.86 -8.80
N LEU A 119 3.04 -13.83 -7.94
CA LEU A 119 1.85 -13.31 -7.26
C LEU A 119 0.83 -12.74 -8.25
N LEU A 120 -0.42 -12.64 -7.83
CA LEU A 120 -1.48 -11.99 -8.62
C LEU A 120 -1.14 -10.50 -8.83
N PRO A 121 -1.48 -9.92 -9.99
CA PRO A 121 -1.28 -8.50 -10.23
C PRO A 121 -2.09 -7.65 -9.23
N MET A 122 -1.49 -6.58 -8.74
CA MET A 122 -2.07 -5.74 -7.70
C MET A 122 -2.09 -4.26 -8.08
N ILE A 123 -3.14 -3.53 -7.65
CA ILE A 123 -3.15 -2.05 -7.59
C ILE A 123 -3.05 -1.63 -6.12
N GLY A 124 -2.18 -0.66 -5.82
CA GLY A 124 -2.05 -0.06 -4.49
C GLY A 124 -2.64 1.35 -4.47
N ILE A 125 -3.49 1.63 -3.49
CA ILE A 125 -4.16 2.92 -3.33
C ILE A 125 -3.94 3.40 -1.88
N PRO A 126 -2.85 4.12 -1.59
CA PRO A 126 -2.57 4.62 -0.26
C PRO A 126 -3.57 5.70 0.16
N THR A 127 -4.02 5.63 1.40
CA THR A 127 -4.85 6.68 2.06
C THR A 127 -4.10 7.40 3.18
N THR A 128 -2.83 7.03 3.39
CA THR A 128 -1.91 7.73 4.30
C THR A 128 -0.64 8.11 3.55
N ALA A 129 -0.05 9.26 3.92
CA ALA A 129 1.22 9.73 3.40
C ALA A 129 2.35 9.31 4.33
N GLY A 130 2.76 8.03 4.28
CA GLY A 130 3.77 7.47 5.17
C GLY A 130 4.61 6.36 4.56
N THR A 131 4.13 5.13 4.69
CA THR A 131 4.96 3.93 4.49
C THR A 131 5.54 3.76 3.08
N GLY A 132 4.86 4.30 2.07
CA GLY A 132 5.24 4.09 0.67
C GLY A 132 5.14 2.63 0.24
N SER A 133 4.32 1.80 0.91
CA SER A 133 4.19 0.37 0.61
C SER A 133 3.70 0.14 -0.83
N GLU A 134 2.91 1.05 -1.39
CA GLU A 134 2.50 0.99 -2.81
C GLU A 134 3.66 1.16 -3.80
N ALA A 135 4.83 1.61 -3.34
CA ALA A 135 6.05 1.73 -4.13
C ALA A 135 7.05 0.58 -3.91
N GLN A 136 6.74 -0.37 -3.03
CA GLN A 136 7.69 -1.39 -2.55
C GLN A 136 7.24 -2.81 -2.92
N SER A 137 8.19 -3.71 -3.08
CA SER A 137 7.98 -5.14 -3.37
C SER A 137 7.98 -6.04 -2.12
N TYR A 138 7.68 -5.46 -0.95
CA TYR A 138 7.67 -6.14 0.35
C TYR A 138 6.32 -6.06 1.05
N ALA A 139 6.00 -7.10 1.81
CA ALA A 139 4.98 -7.10 2.85
C ALA A 139 5.68 -7.21 4.21
N VAL A 140 5.35 -6.33 5.16
CA VAL A 140 5.86 -6.41 6.53
C VAL A 140 4.76 -6.92 7.46
N ILE A 141 4.81 -8.21 7.77
CA ILE A 141 3.77 -8.91 8.54
C ILE A 141 4.34 -9.38 9.88
N ALA A 142 3.61 -9.13 10.97
CA ALA A 142 4.00 -9.65 12.28
C ALA A 142 3.72 -11.15 12.38
N ASP A 143 4.60 -11.90 13.02
CA ASP A 143 4.26 -13.26 13.43
C ASP A 143 3.35 -13.20 14.67
N ALA A 144 2.17 -13.83 14.60
CA ALA A 144 1.17 -13.72 15.67
C ALA A 144 1.61 -14.34 17.02
N VAL A 145 2.61 -15.23 17.01
CA VAL A 145 3.08 -15.93 18.23
C VAL A 145 4.32 -15.24 18.81
N THR A 146 5.30 -14.94 17.96
CA THR A 146 6.59 -14.38 18.38
C THR A 146 6.64 -12.85 18.32
N HIS A 147 5.64 -12.21 17.70
CA HIS A 147 5.58 -10.77 17.44
C HIS A 147 6.74 -10.21 16.60
N MET A 148 7.55 -11.08 15.99
CA MET A 148 8.62 -10.68 15.09
C MET A 148 8.03 -10.08 13.81
N LYS A 149 8.49 -8.88 13.42
CA LYS A 149 8.17 -8.33 12.10
C LYS A 149 8.94 -9.09 11.02
N MET A 150 8.21 -9.73 10.12
CA MET A 150 8.75 -10.48 9.00
C MET A 150 8.63 -9.63 7.73
N ALA A 151 9.77 -9.30 7.14
CA ALA A 151 9.82 -8.73 5.80
C ALA A 151 9.79 -9.87 4.77
N CYS A 152 8.71 -9.94 4.01
CA CYS A 152 8.48 -10.93 2.96
C CYS A 152 8.43 -10.21 1.61
N GLY A 153 9.48 -10.36 0.80
CA GLY A 153 9.65 -9.65 -0.47
C GLY A 153 9.73 -10.57 -1.68
N ASP A 154 9.23 -10.09 -2.80
CA ASP A 154 9.31 -10.77 -4.09
C ASP A 154 9.10 -9.76 -5.23
N PRO A 155 9.82 -9.83 -6.36
CA PRO A 155 9.60 -8.92 -7.48
C PRO A 155 8.13 -8.86 -7.93
N SER A 156 7.38 -9.97 -7.83
CA SER A 156 5.98 -10.02 -8.22
C SER A 156 5.01 -9.41 -7.19
N ALA A 157 5.47 -9.07 -5.99
CA ALA A 157 4.70 -8.32 -4.99
C ALA A 157 4.61 -6.82 -5.27
N ALA A 158 5.43 -6.30 -6.19
CA ALA A 158 5.32 -4.93 -6.65
C ALA A 158 3.96 -4.69 -7.35
N VAL A 159 3.28 -3.62 -6.96
CA VAL A 159 2.00 -3.25 -7.59
C VAL A 159 2.24 -2.89 -9.06
N ARG A 160 1.27 -3.22 -9.92
CA ARG A 160 1.28 -2.79 -11.32
C ARG A 160 1.00 -1.30 -11.45
N ILE A 161 0.13 -0.78 -10.58
CA ILE A 161 -0.23 0.63 -10.54
C ILE A 161 -0.38 1.07 -9.09
N ALA A 162 0.34 2.13 -8.71
CA ALA A 162 0.03 2.94 -7.54
C ALA A 162 -0.89 4.09 -7.96
N ILE A 163 -2.06 4.23 -7.31
CA ILE A 163 -2.97 5.37 -7.49
C ILE A 163 -2.87 6.25 -6.26
N LEU A 164 -2.25 7.41 -6.43
CA LEU A 164 -1.99 8.39 -5.39
C LEU A 164 -3.04 9.50 -5.47
N ASP A 165 -4.16 9.31 -4.77
CA ASP A 165 -5.26 10.27 -4.67
C ASP A 165 -5.18 11.03 -3.33
N PRO A 166 -4.75 12.32 -3.34
CA PRO A 166 -4.61 13.10 -2.11
C PRO A 166 -5.94 13.31 -1.38
N ASP A 167 -7.09 13.24 -2.06
CA ASP A 167 -8.40 13.41 -1.44
C ASP A 167 -8.70 12.30 -0.44
N LEU A 168 -8.13 11.10 -0.65
CA LEU A 168 -8.29 9.97 0.27
C LEU A 168 -7.53 10.18 1.59
N THR A 169 -6.53 11.06 1.60
CA THR A 169 -5.73 11.36 2.80
C THR A 169 -6.38 12.37 3.73
N LEU A 170 -7.39 13.11 3.25
CA LEU A 170 -8.09 14.14 4.04
C LEU A 170 -8.88 13.56 5.21
N SER A 171 -9.36 12.32 5.09
CA SER A 171 -10.07 11.63 6.16
C SER A 171 -9.16 11.06 7.25
N ALA A 172 -7.83 11.09 7.06
CA ALA A 172 -6.89 10.54 8.02
C ALA A 172 -6.89 11.38 9.32
N PRO A 173 -7.10 10.75 10.50
CA PRO A 173 -7.02 11.45 11.77
C PRO A 173 -5.67 12.16 11.95
N ARG A 174 -5.64 13.25 12.72
CA ARG A 174 -4.42 14.04 12.96
C ARG A 174 -3.26 13.18 13.48
N HIS A 175 -3.52 12.25 14.40
CA HIS A 175 -2.48 11.38 14.96
C HIS A 175 -1.93 10.40 13.92
N VAL A 176 -2.78 9.84 13.04
CA VAL A 176 -2.33 9.00 11.91
C VAL A 176 -1.51 9.82 10.92
N THR A 177 -1.95 11.04 10.61
CA THR A 177 -1.22 11.98 9.74
C THR A 177 0.17 12.29 10.30
N ALA A 178 0.27 12.54 11.62
CA ALA A 178 1.55 12.81 12.28
C ALA A 178 2.50 11.60 12.22
N MET A 179 2.01 10.42 12.61
CA MET A 179 2.83 9.20 12.63
C MET A 179 3.29 8.80 11.22
N ALA A 180 2.38 8.85 10.24
CA ALA A 180 2.70 8.53 8.85
C ALA A 180 3.69 9.55 8.26
N GLY A 181 3.52 10.84 8.51
CA GLY A 181 4.46 11.85 8.01
C GLY A 181 5.86 11.70 8.60
N TYR A 182 5.98 11.38 9.89
CA TYR A 182 7.27 11.04 10.50
C TYR A 182 7.91 9.81 9.86
N ASP A 183 7.12 8.77 9.59
CA ASP A 183 7.58 7.55 8.91
C ASP A 183 8.15 7.85 7.52
N ALA A 184 7.43 8.64 6.70
CA ALA A 184 7.92 9.07 5.38
C ALA A 184 9.22 9.88 5.45
N ILE A 185 9.34 10.79 6.44
CA ILE A 185 10.55 11.59 6.65
C ILE A 185 11.73 10.70 7.05
N ALA A 186 11.52 9.76 7.98
CA ALA A 186 12.53 8.80 8.39
C ALA A 186 13.03 7.99 7.18
N HIS A 187 12.11 7.43 6.40
CA HIS A 187 12.42 6.70 5.17
C HIS A 187 13.26 7.52 4.18
N ALA A 188 12.93 8.80 3.96
CA ALA A 188 13.69 9.67 3.07
C ALA A 188 15.12 9.91 3.59
N VAL A 189 15.27 10.23 4.88
CA VAL A 189 16.58 10.51 5.49
C VAL A 189 17.44 9.25 5.55
N GLU A 190 16.90 8.14 6.03
CA GLU A 190 17.60 6.86 6.14
C GLU A 190 18.07 6.36 4.76
N SER A 191 17.23 6.51 3.73
CA SER A 191 17.61 6.16 2.35
C SER A 191 18.74 7.04 1.81
N ALA A 192 18.72 8.35 2.10
CA ALA A 192 19.76 9.29 1.66
C ALA A 192 21.14 8.98 2.29
N VAL A 193 21.16 8.50 3.53
CA VAL A 193 22.41 8.17 4.25
C VAL A 193 22.78 6.69 4.21
N SER A 194 21.94 5.84 3.61
CA SER A 194 22.16 4.40 3.50
C SER A 194 23.50 4.09 2.81
N SER A 195 24.21 3.09 3.32
CA SER A 195 25.43 2.55 2.69
C SER A 195 25.14 1.76 1.40
N LYS A 196 23.89 1.33 1.21
CA LYS A 196 23.41 0.63 0.01
C LYS A 196 22.78 1.56 -1.04
N ARG A 197 22.77 2.88 -0.82
CA ARG A 197 22.11 3.82 -1.73
C ARG A 197 22.66 3.73 -3.15
N THR A 198 21.78 3.96 -4.13
CA THR A 198 22.07 4.04 -5.56
C THR A 198 21.80 5.46 -6.05
N PRO A 199 22.27 5.86 -7.25
CA PRO A 199 21.90 7.16 -7.82
C PRO A 199 20.39 7.37 -7.95
N LEU A 200 19.63 6.28 -8.17
CA LEU A 200 18.17 6.32 -8.22
C LEU A 200 17.57 6.55 -6.83
N SER A 201 18.00 5.79 -5.82
CA SER A 201 17.47 5.98 -4.47
C SER A 201 17.84 7.33 -3.89
N ASP A 202 19.04 7.85 -4.18
CA ASP A 202 19.47 9.18 -3.78
C ASP A 202 18.57 10.27 -4.38
N THR A 203 18.23 10.15 -5.67
CA THR A 203 17.30 11.05 -6.36
C THR A 203 15.93 11.04 -5.71
N PHE A 204 15.37 9.86 -5.44
CA PHE A 204 14.06 9.72 -4.81
C PHE A 204 14.07 10.24 -3.36
N ALA A 205 15.10 9.94 -2.58
CA ALA A 205 15.24 10.38 -1.20
C ALA A 205 15.28 11.92 -1.08
N HIS A 206 16.06 12.58 -1.93
CA HIS A 206 16.16 14.04 -1.93
C HIS A 206 14.86 14.69 -2.41
N GLN A 207 14.18 14.10 -3.40
CA GLN A 207 12.89 14.62 -3.86
C GLN A 207 11.79 14.39 -2.81
N ALA A 208 11.80 13.25 -2.12
CA ALA A 208 10.92 12.99 -0.99
C ALA A 208 11.12 14.04 0.11
N TRP A 209 12.37 14.27 0.52
CA TRP A 209 12.69 15.29 1.54
C TRP A 209 12.15 16.67 1.18
N ARG A 210 12.38 17.15 -0.06
CA ARG A 210 11.90 18.46 -0.52
C ARG A 210 10.37 18.61 -0.42
N LEU A 211 9.63 17.54 -0.74
CA LEU A 211 8.17 17.57 -0.67
C LEU A 211 7.66 17.48 0.78
N LEU A 212 8.34 16.67 1.62
CA LEU A 212 7.92 16.38 2.98
C LEU A 212 8.28 17.50 3.96
N SER A 213 9.50 18.06 3.89
CA SER A 213 10.02 19.02 4.89
C SER A 213 9.12 20.23 5.06
N ASP A 214 8.63 20.76 3.94
CA ASP A 214 7.89 22.03 3.92
C ASP A 214 6.39 21.82 4.17
N CYS A 215 5.90 20.59 3.99
CA CYS A 215 4.48 20.27 4.03
C CYS A 215 4.05 19.51 5.30
N PHE A 216 4.97 18.86 6.01
CA PHE A 216 4.63 18.06 7.18
C PHE A 216 3.97 18.88 8.29
N GLU A 217 4.55 20.03 8.66
CA GLU A 217 3.94 20.91 9.66
C GLU A 217 2.61 21.50 9.16
N ARG A 218 2.54 21.86 7.87
CA ARG A 218 1.33 22.40 7.23
C ARG A 218 0.15 21.44 7.35
N VAL A 219 0.32 20.14 7.06
CA VAL A 219 -0.79 19.17 7.16
C VAL A 219 -1.24 18.90 8.59
N LEU A 220 -0.42 19.22 9.59
CA LEU A 220 -0.82 19.15 11.00
C LEU A 220 -1.56 20.41 11.46
N LEU A 221 -1.13 21.59 11.02
CA LEU A 221 -1.77 22.86 11.38
C LEU A 221 -3.05 23.10 10.56
N TYR A 222 -3.05 22.72 9.29
CA TYR A 222 -4.12 22.91 8.33
C TYR A 222 -4.47 21.57 7.66
N PRO A 223 -5.24 20.68 8.32
CA PRO A 223 -5.47 19.31 7.83
C PRO A 223 -6.16 19.20 6.46
N ALA A 224 -6.82 20.27 6.02
CA ALA A 224 -7.51 20.37 4.73
C ALA A 224 -6.68 21.08 3.65
N ASP A 225 -5.40 21.41 3.90
CA ASP A 225 -4.48 21.96 2.90
C ASP A 225 -4.20 20.90 1.82
N ALA A 226 -4.97 20.95 0.74
CA ALA A 226 -4.91 19.97 -0.35
C ALA A 226 -3.55 19.93 -1.05
N GLU A 227 -2.86 21.07 -1.15
CA GLU A 227 -1.53 21.14 -1.75
C GLU A 227 -0.51 20.42 -0.85
N ALA A 228 -0.52 20.71 0.45
CA ALA A 228 0.36 20.06 1.41
C ALA A 228 0.08 18.55 1.51
N ARG A 229 -1.20 18.13 1.48
CA ARG A 229 -1.58 16.71 1.42
C ARG A 229 -1.06 16.02 0.16
N SER A 230 -1.15 16.69 -0.98
CA SER A 230 -0.63 16.19 -2.27
C SER A 230 0.89 16.02 -2.24
N ALA A 231 1.61 17.02 -1.73
CA ALA A 231 3.06 16.96 -1.57
C ALA A 231 3.48 15.86 -0.60
N MET A 232 2.80 15.74 0.55
CA MET A 232 3.07 14.68 1.52
C MET A 232 2.86 13.28 0.92
N LEU A 233 1.77 13.05 0.19
CA LEU A 233 1.48 11.75 -0.41
C LEU A 233 2.52 11.38 -1.48
N LEU A 234 2.87 12.31 -2.37
CA LEU A 234 3.88 12.08 -3.38
C LEU A 234 5.28 11.92 -2.76
N GLY A 235 5.59 12.69 -1.71
CA GLY A 235 6.82 12.58 -0.95
C GLY A 235 6.98 11.22 -0.28
N ALA A 236 5.91 10.70 0.34
CA ALA A 236 5.88 9.37 0.94
C ALA A 236 6.07 8.26 -0.11
N HIS A 237 5.45 8.40 -1.28
CA HIS A 237 5.67 7.48 -2.40
C HIS A 237 7.14 7.45 -2.84
N PHE A 238 7.77 8.62 -2.99
CA PHE A 238 9.20 8.70 -3.33
C PHE A 238 10.10 8.18 -2.22
N ALA A 239 9.74 8.36 -0.95
CA ALA A 239 10.47 7.73 0.16
C ALA A 239 10.39 6.19 0.06
N GLY A 240 9.21 5.63 -0.27
CA GLY A 240 9.04 4.21 -0.56
C GLY A 240 9.89 3.71 -1.74
N MET A 241 9.91 4.47 -2.85
CA MET A 241 10.79 4.20 -4.00
C MET A 241 12.27 4.26 -3.63
N ALA A 242 12.68 5.19 -2.77
CA ALA A 242 14.06 5.30 -2.32
C ALA A 242 14.50 4.05 -1.55
N ILE A 243 13.63 3.51 -0.70
CA ILE A 243 13.85 2.23 -0.01
C ILE A 243 13.97 1.10 -1.04
N GLU A 244 13.01 0.98 -1.96
CA GLU A 244 13.01 -0.06 -3.00
C GLU A 244 14.31 -0.08 -3.82
N GLN A 245 14.85 1.10 -4.13
CA GLN A 245 16.07 1.26 -4.90
C GLN A 245 17.37 1.20 -4.06
N SER A 246 17.27 0.89 -2.77
CA SER A 246 18.40 0.77 -1.83
C SER A 246 18.53 -0.64 -1.21
N MET A 247 17.74 -1.63 -1.65
CA MET A 247 17.71 -2.98 -1.06
C MET A 247 18.69 -3.95 -1.70
#